data_AF-A0A7R9X1L1-F1
#
_entry.id   AF-A0A7R9X1L1-F1
#
_cell.length_a   1.000
_cell.length_b   1.000
_cell.length_c   1.000
_cell.angle_alpha   90.00
_cell.angle_beta   90.00
_cell.angle_gamma   90.00
#
_symmetry.space_group_name_H-M   'P 1'
#
loop_
_entity.id
_entity.type
_entity.pdbx_description
1 polymer ?
#
loop_
_entity_poly.entity_id
_entity_poly.type
_entity_poly.pdbx_seq_one_letter_code
_entity_poly.pdbx_strand_id
1 'polypeptide(L)'
;GLMTRKSMMSDNDVIDMIGILHCDLFMQSKLMLNLVDIRIKMNRSKTEFCMMGNTPCRVKIEDAILNVRRELPSPTIRLAHEKALQHGTAKYPIHRILLKTLSVPKGNRMFSQ
;
A
#
# COMPACT_ATOMS: atom_id res chain seq x y z
N GLY A 1 -4.88 -15.65 7.11
CA GLY A 1 -4.53 -14.85 5.91
C GLY A 1 -5.73 -14.61 5.02
N LEU A 2 -6.05 -15.52 4.11
CA LEU A 2 -7.26 -15.45 3.26
C LEU A 2 -8.47 -16.10 3.94
N MET A 3 -8.34 -17.37 4.35
CA MET A 3 -9.44 -18.16 4.94
C MET A 3 -9.98 -17.52 6.22
N THR A 4 -9.10 -17.01 7.08
CA THR A 4 -9.46 -16.28 8.30
C THR A 4 -10.29 -15.03 8.00
N ARG A 5 -9.88 -14.21 7.02
CA ARG A 5 -10.61 -13.00 6.63
C ARG A 5 -11.96 -13.35 6.02
N LYS A 6 -12.02 -14.38 5.17
CA LYS A 6 -13.28 -14.89 4.61
C LYS A 6 -14.26 -15.32 5.71
N SER A 7 -13.75 -16.00 6.73
CA SER A 7 -14.55 -16.43 7.89
C SER A 7 -15.01 -15.26 8.78
N MET A 8 -14.24 -14.17 8.86
CA MET A 8 -14.64 -12.96 9.59
C MET A 8 -15.63 -12.10 8.80
N MET A 9 -15.63 -12.21 7.46
CA MET A 9 -16.52 -11.45 6.56
C MET A 9 -17.76 -12.24 6.13
N SER A 10 -18.02 -13.42 6.72
CA SER A 10 -19.24 -14.20 6.43
C SER A 10 -20.48 -13.60 7.07
N ASP A 11 -20.28 -12.91 8.20
CA ASP A 11 -21.32 -12.23 8.93
C ASP A 11 -21.39 -10.79 8.40
N ASN A 12 -22.60 -10.25 8.21
CA ASN A 12 -22.87 -8.94 7.60
C ASN A 12 -22.41 -7.75 8.50
N ASP A 13 -21.39 -7.98 9.31
CA ASP A 13 -20.91 -7.09 10.35
C ASP A 13 -19.83 -6.15 9.81
N VAL A 14 -19.70 -5.02 10.49
CA VAL A 14 -18.62 -4.07 10.26
C VAL A 14 -17.36 -4.63 10.93
N ILE A 15 -16.29 -4.78 10.13
CA ILE A 15 -15.01 -5.27 10.62
C ILE A 15 -13.93 -4.20 10.46
N ASP A 16 -13.08 -4.06 11.48
CA ASP A 16 -11.90 -3.22 11.43
C ASP A 16 -10.69 -4.04 10.97
N MET A 17 -9.95 -3.49 10.01
CA MET A 17 -8.73 -4.09 9.50
C MET A 17 -7.58 -3.09 9.57
N ILE A 18 -6.46 -3.54 10.13
CA ILE A 18 -5.20 -2.80 10.14
C ILE A 18 -4.14 -3.58 9.37
N GLY A 19 -3.36 -2.86 8.57
CA GLY A 19 -2.29 -3.43 7.77
C GLY A 19 -1.30 -2.37 7.31
N ILE A 20 -0.13 -2.82 6.87
CA ILE A 20 0.86 -1.95 6.27
C ILE A 20 0.49 -1.63 4.82
N LEU A 21 0.85 -0.44 4.37
CA LEU A 21 0.71 -0.08 2.96
C LEU A 21 1.88 -0.68 2.17
N HIS A 22 1.60 -1.72 1.39
CA HIS A 22 2.58 -2.37 0.51
C HIS A 22 2.87 -1.49 -0.72
N CYS A 23 3.81 -0.56 -0.57
CA CYS A 23 4.30 0.30 -1.65
C CYS A 23 5.84 0.26 -1.68
N ASP A 24 6.42 0.16 -2.86
CA ASP A 24 7.88 0.04 -3.05
C ASP A 24 8.65 1.18 -2.36
N LEU A 25 8.08 2.39 -2.29
CA LEU A 25 8.69 3.52 -1.61
C LEU A 25 8.75 3.36 -0.08
N PHE A 26 7.76 2.69 0.52
CA PHE A 26 7.66 2.50 1.97
C PHE A 26 8.36 1.23 2.46
N MET A 27 8.78 0.36 1.54
CA MET A 27 9.50 -0.89 1.82
C MET A 27 11.03 -0.73 1.84
N GLN A 28 11.52 0.52 1.90
CA GLN A 28 12.95 0.79 2.06
C GLN A 28 13.35 0.93 3.53
N SER A 29 14.64 0.77 3.82
CA SER A 29 15.19 0.90 5.18
C SER A 29 15.36 2.35 5.68
N LYS A 30 14.91 3.34 4.91
CA LYS A 30 15.07 4.77 5.22
C LYS A 30 13.74 5.44 5.52
N LEU A 31 13.74 6.29 6.55
CA LEU A 31 12.63 7.19 6.82
C LEU A 31 12.62 8.36 5.83
N MET A 32 11.44 8.90 5.57
CA MET A 32 11.29 10.11 4.76
C MET A 32 11.77 11.33 5.53
N LEU A 33 12.48 12.22 4.84
CA LEU A 33 12.91 13.50 5.40
C LEU A 33 11.70 14.40 5.68
N ASN A 34 11.88 15.28 6.65
CA ASN A 34 10.88 16.29 6.97
C ASN A 34 10.71 17.27 5.79
N LEU A 35 9.54 17.90 5.71
CA LEU A 35 9.19 18.89 4.68
C LEU A 35 9.14 18.32 3.24
N VAL A 36 8.91 17.00 3.10
CA VAL A 36 8.61 16.36 1.81
C VAL A 36 7.11 16.10 1.72
N ASP A 37 6.47 16.63 0.67
CA ASP A 37 5.06 16.33 0.40
C ASP A 37 4.90 14.96 -0.27
N ILE A 38 3.99 14.13 0.26
CA ILE A 38 3.69 12.80 -0.25
C ILE A 38 2.19 12.67 -0.43
N ARG A 39 1.76 12.49 -1.68
CA ARG A 39 0.37 12.23 -2.04
C ARG A 39 0.13 10.74 -2.26
N ILE A 40 -0.70 10.14 -1.41
CA ILE A 40 -1.13 8.74 -1.55
C ILE A 40 -2.55 8.71 -2.08
N LYS A 41 -2.75 8.07 -3.24
CA LYS A 41 -4.08 7.84 -3.82
C LYS A 41 -4.42 6.36 -3.77
N MET A 42 -5.40 6.00 -2.96
CA MET A 42 -5.93 4.63 -2.89
C MET A 42 -7.17 4.54 -3.76
N ASN A 43 -7.12 3.72 -4.81
CA ASN A 43 -8.26 3.46 -5.68
C ASN A 43 -8.87 2.11 -5.29
N ARG A 44 -10.16 2.11 -4.97
CA ARG A 44 -10.89 0.88 -4.65
C ARG A 44 -11.07 0.04 -5.92
N SER A 45 -10.77 -1.25 -5.83
CA SER A 45 -11.10 -2.22 -6.89
C SER A 45 -12.61 -2.30 -7.13
N LYS A 46 -13.01 -2.74 -8.32
CA LYS A 46 -14.43 -2.99 -8.63
C LYS A 46 -14.99 -4.04 -7.66
N THR A 47 -16.28 -3.95 -7.36
CA THR A 47 -16.98 -4.85 -6.42
C THR A 47 -16.82 -6.33 -6.81
N GLU A 48 -16.81 -6.62 -8.11
CA GLU A 48 -16.58 -7.96 -8.70
C GLU A 48 -15.27 -8.62 -8.24
N PHE A 49 -14.25 -7.82 -7.90
CA PHE A 49 -12.92 -8.29 -7.50
C PHE A 49 -12.61 -8.04 -6.02
N CYS A 50 -13.56 -7.51 -5.26
CA CYS A 50 -13.32 -7.14 -3.86
C CYS A 50 -13.33 -8.35 -2.91
N MET A 51 -14.09 -9.39 -3.26
CA MET A 51 -14.24 -10.62 -2.48
C MET A 51 -14.17 -11.83 -3.41
N MET A 52 -13.45 -12.87 -3.00
CA MET A 52 -13.49 -14.16 -3.68
C MET A 52 -14.64 -15.00 -3.13
N GLY A 53 -15.74 -15.09 -3.88
CA GLY A 53 -16.91 -15.88 -3.50
C GLY A 53 -17.83 -16.14 -4.69
N ASN A 54 -18.66 -17.18 -4.59
CA ASN A 54 -19.66 -17.49 -5.62
C ASN A 54 -20.88 -16.55 -5.53
N THR A 55 -21.06 -15.86 -4.40
CA THR A 55 -22.15 -14.93 -4.18
C THR A 55 -21.68 -13.49 -4.37
N PRO A 56 -22.48 -12.64 -5.01
CA PRO A 56 -22.16 -11.22 -5.13
C PRO A 56 -22.20 -10.59 -3.74
N CYS A 57 -21.06 -10.06 -3.29
CA CYS A 57 -20.94 -9.34 -2.02
C CYS A 57 -20.65 -7.86 -2.27
N ARG A 58 -21.34 -6.98 -1.55
CA ARG A 58 -21.12 -5.54 -1.60
C ARG A 58 -20.29 -5.11 -0.40
N VAL A 59 -19.05 -4.69 -0.64
CA VAL A 59 -18.19 -4.11 0.39
C VAL A 59 -18.34 -2.59 0.38
N LYS A 60 -18.63 -2.02 1.56
CA LYS A 60 -18.64 -0.57 1.81
C LYS A 60 -17.54 -0.26 2.82
N ILE A 61 -16.77 0.81 2.55
CA ILE A 61 -15.79 1.33 3.49
C ILE A 61 -16.52 2.39 4.30
N GLU A 62 -16.68 2.17 5.60
CA GLU A 62 -17.30 3.16 6.51
C GLU A 62 -16.28 4.25 6.90
N ASP A 63 -15.07 3.85 7.30
CA ASP A 63 -13.97 4.75 7.63
C ASP A 63 -12.62 4.20 7.14
N ALA A 64 -11.65 5.09 6.91
CA ALA A 64 -10.29 4.75 6.51
C ALA A 64 -9.28 5.72 7.14
N ILE A 65 -8.40 5.19 7.99
CA ILE A 65 -7.40 5.96 8.72
C ILE A 65 -6.00 5.56 8.24
N LEU A 66 -5.14 6.54 7.97
CA LEU A 66 -3.72 6.32 7.68
C LEU A 66 -2.86 6.75 8.87
N ASN A 67 -2.27 5.76 9.56
CA ASN A 67 -1.35 6.01 10.65
C ASN A 67 0.09 6.19 10.13
N VAL A 68 0.67 7.38 10.32
CA VAL A 68 2.05 7.70 9.91
C VAL A 68 2.93 7.85 11.14
N ARG A 69 4.01 7.06 11.20
CA ARG A 69 5.00 7.17 12.27
C ARG A 69 5.95 8.33 11.98
N ARG A 70 6.05 9.28 12.90
CA ARG A 70 7.02 10.37 12.87
C ARG A 70 8.10 10.13 13.91
N GLU A 71 9.36 10.10 13.47
CA GLU A 71 10.52 10.01 14.35
C GLU A 71 11.19 11.37 14.49
N LEU A 72 11.56 11.73 15.72
CA LEU A 72 12.31 12.94 16.01
C LEU A 72 13.78 12.57 16.28
N PRO A 73 14.69 12.74 15.31
CA PRO A 73 16.09 12.42 15.51
C PRO A 73 16.76 13.40 16.49
N SER A 74 17.92 13.02 17.02
CA SER A 74 18.70 13.88 17.90
C SER A 74 19.12 15.18 17.18
N PRO A 75 19.35 16.28 17.92
CA PRO A 75 19.72 17.58 17.33
C PRO A 75 20.96 17.50 16.44
N THR A 76 21.95 16.69 16.84
CA THR A 76 23.19 16.48 16.07
C THR A 76 22.92 15.84 14.71
N ILE A 77 22.06 14.81 14.66
CA ILE A 77 21.68 14.16 13.39
C ILE A 77 20.92 15.13 12.50
N ARG A 78 20.05 15.96 13.08
CA ARG A 78 19.27 16.95 12.33
C ARG A 78 20.16 18.01 11.68
N LEU A 79 21.15 18.54 12.41
CA LEU A 79 22.16 19.46 11.86
C LEU A 79 23.01 18.80 10.77
N ALA A 80 23.38 17.53 10.95
CA ALA A 80 24.12 16.79 9.94
C ALA A 80 23.30 16.59 8.65
N HIS A 81 22.01 16.26 8.76
CA HIS A 81 21.10 16.16 7.62
C HIS A 81 20.95 17.51 6.90
N GLU A 82 20.79 18.61 7.63
CA GLU A 82 20.70 19.95 7.04
C GLU A 82 21.95 20.32 6.25
N LYS A 83 23.15 20.10 6.82
CA LYS A 83 24.42 20.30 6.10
C LYS A 83 24.54 19.39 4.89
N ALA A 84 24.17 18.12 4.99
CA ALA A 84 24.22 17.20 3.86
C ALA A 84 23.29 17.65 2.71
N LEU A 85 22.09 18.15 3.05
CA LEU A 85 21.11 18.64 2.08
C LEU A 85 21.53 19.93 1.37
N GLN A 86 22.38 20.75 1.98
CA GLN A 86 23.00 21.90 1.31
C GLN A 86 23.96 21.49 0.18
N HIS A 87 24.58 20.31 0.31
CA HIS A 87 25.58 19.82 -0.65
C HIS A 87 24.99 18.85 -1.68
N GLY A 88 23.86 18.19 -1.38
CA GLY A 88 23.24 17.26 -2.30
C GLY A 88 21.85 16.79 -1.90
N THR A 89 21.10 16.30 -2.87
CA THR A 89 19.73 15.80 -2.66
C THR A 89 19.73 14.42 -2.02
N ALA A 90 18.77 14.17 -1.11
CA ALA A 90 18.53 12.84 -0.58
C ALA A 90 18.03 11.88 -1.68
N LYS A 91 18.65 10.71 -1.76
CA LYS A 91 18.28 9.67 -2.73
C LYS A 91 17.53 8.53 -2.04
N TYR A 92 16.37 8.23 -2.59
CA TYR A 92 15.46 7.16 -2.19
C TYR A 92 15.32 6.16 -3.36
N PRO A 93 16.18 5.13 -3.44
CA PRO A 93 16.10 4.13 -4.51
C PRO A 93 14.77 3.38 -4.42
N ILE A 94 14.06 3.26 -5.56
CA ILE A 94 12.79 2.54 -5.64
C ILE A 94 13.01 1.31 -6.53
N HIS A 95 12.93 0.13 -5.94
CA HIS A 95 12.90 -1.13 -6.68
C HIS A 95 11.46 -1.41 -7.08
N ARG A 96 11.09 -1.04 -8.32
CA ARG A 96 9.74 -1.25 -8.82
C ARG A 96 9.52 -2.69 -9.23
N ILE A 97 8.57 -3.37 -8.59
CA ILE A 97 8.07 -4.66 -9.07
C ILE A 97 6.85 -4.37 -9.94
N LEU A 98 7.04 -4.42 -11.27
CA LEU A 98 5.97 -4.14 -12.21
C LEU A 98 5.16 -5.42 -12.49
N LEU A 99 3.92 -5.46 -12.01
CA LEU A 99 2.98 -6.52 -12.35
C LEU A 99 2.34 -6.22 -13.71
N LYS A 100 2.63 -7.05 -14.71
CA LYS A 100 1.90 -7.00 -16.00
C LYS A 100 0.64 -7.85 -15.87
N THR A 101 -0.52 -7.19 -15.77
CA THR A 101 -1.81 -7.89 -15.81
C THR A 101 -2.19 -8.15 -17.25
N LEU A 102 -2.37 -9.42 -17.60
CA LEU A 102 -2.90 -9.84 -18.90
C LEU A 102 -4.25 -10.50 -18.68
N SER A 103 -5.28 -10.01 -19.37
CA SER A 103 -6.64 -10.56 -19.28
C SER A 103 -6.76 -11.70 -20.28
N VAL A 104 -6.97 -12.92 -19.78
CA VAL A 104 -7.25 -14.09 -20.63
C VAL A 104 -8.77 -14.28 -20.71
N PRO A 105 -9.37 -14.21 -21.91
CA PRO A 105 -10.80 -14.39 -22.07
C PRO A 105 -11.21 -15.83 -21.74
N LYS A 106 -12.43 -15.98 -21.22
CA LYS A 106 -13.00 -17.27 -20.85
C LYS A 106 -13.08 -18.19 -22.08
N GLY A 107 -12.40 -19.33 -22.04
CA GLY A 107 -12.36 -20.32 -23.13
C GLY A 107 -11.00 -20.42 -23.82
N ASN A 108 -10.10 -19.45 -23.65
CA ASN A 108 -8.73 -19.56 -24.15
C ASN A 108 -7.88 -20.46 -23.26
N ARG A 109 -7.34 -21.54 -23.84
CA ARG A 109 -6.42 -22.48 -23.16
C ARG A 109 -4.94 -22.26 -23.52
N MET A 110 -4.67 -21.43 -24.52
CA MET A 110 -3.32 -21.04 -24.90
C MET A 110 -3.06 -19.59 -24.53
N PHE A 111 -1.94 -19.38 -23.85
CA PHE A 111 -1.39 -18.09 -23.51
C PHE A 111 0.11 -18.17 -23.81
N SER A 112 0.56 -17.39 -24.81
CA SER A 112 1.97 -17.26 -25.17
C SER A 112 2.47 -15.91 -24.65
N GLN A 113 3.60 -15.94 -23.94
CA GLN A 113 4.27 -14.76 -23.40
C GLN A 113 5.31 -14.22 -24.39
#